data_AF-E3LJH8-F1
#
_entry.id   AF-E3LJH8-F1
#
_cell.length_a   1.000
_cell.length_b   1.000
_cell.length_c   1.000
_cell.angle_alpha   90.00
_cell.angle_beta   90.00
_cell.angle_gamma   90.00
#
_symmetry.space_group_name_H-M   'P 1'
#
loop_
_entity.id
_entity.type
_entity.pdbx_description
1 polymer ?
#
loop_
_entity_poly.entity_id
_entity_poly.type
_entity_poly.pdbx_seq_one_letter_code
_entity_poly.pdbx_strand_id
1 'polypeptide(L)'
;MDHYHFALKFIFLFGVVMTVYHFHLSVVSFAESNRDDDEDEELGVFGVIKEVVFIISYYANQFILHIFTRVHCLLISIVSLQRFTIYFFPVTEPYVNLNKKNMGFLIKLIYIVSSIFVLHFMFADFLQIVPDSIQEGNMKVSRYIYFYFSLDALYFISSILYLPIMISIRKHSHLASVMENQPQKYVLYQCLICLLFRTVHYPLMLYLYYILDYRIEPLIEFALEMDFLNTPIIVQLAYLFSNKRNAQTLFSKKLLKIMFCLNLNQVDPEPRIEVYSTAVGNPNNANNI
;
A
#
# COMPACT_ATOMS: atom_id res chain seq x y z
N MET A 1 7.07 -19.63 -9.96
CA MET A 1 6.95 -18.50 -9.00
C MET A 1 6.42 -17.25 -9.71
N ASP A 2 6.62 -17.11 -11.03
CA ASP A 2 6.20 -15.94 -11.82
C ASP A 2 4.70 -15.82 -12.08
N HIS A 3 3.95 -16.93 -12.18
CA HIS A 3 2.50 -16.90 -12.42
C HIS A 3 1.69 -16.23 -11.29
N TYR A 4 2.08 -16.44 -10.02
CA TYR A 4 1.42 -15.81 -8.88
C TYR A 4 1.71 -14.31 -8.80
N HIS A 5 2.91 -13.91 -9.23
CA HIS A 5 3.32 -12.50 -9.25
C HIS A 5 2.59 -11.71 -10.34
N PHE A 6 2.27 -12.36 -11.47
CA PHE A 6 1.45 -11.80 -12.55
C PHE A 6 -0.02 -11.69 -12.15
N ALA A 7 -0.61 -12.75 -11.57
CA ALA A 7 -1.99 -12.73 -11.12
C ALA A 7 -2.25 -11.65 -10.06
N LEU A 8 -1.34 -11.48 -9.10
CA LEU A 8 -1.46 -10.44 -8.08
C LEU A 8 -1.33 -9.02 -8.67
N LYS A 9 -0.44 -8.83 -9.64
CA LYS A 9 -0.30 -7.55 -10.37
C LYS A 9 -1.53 -7.25 -11.21
N PHE A 10 -2.11 -8.27 -11.85
CA PHE A 10 -3.32 -8.14 -12.66
C PHE A 10 -4.54 -7.81 -11.80
N ILE A 11 -4.75 -8.55 -10.70
CA ILE A 11 -5.84 -8.29 -9.75
C ILE A 11 -5.71 -6.89 -9.15
N PHE A 12 -4.48 -6.47 -8.81
CA PHE A 12 -4.24 -5.13 -8.29
C PHE A 12 -4.50 -4.05 -9.34
N LEU A 13 -3.93 -4.17 -10.54
CA LEU A 13 -4.13 -3.20 -11.62
C LEU A 13 -5.60 -3.11 -12.03
N PHE A 14 -6.27 -4.26 -12.13
CA PHE A 14 -7.70 -4.33 -12.41
C PHE A 14 -8.53 -3.69 -11.29
N GLY A 15 -8.19 -3.94 -10.03
CA GLY A 15 -8.82 -3.28 -8.89
C GLY A 15 -8.65 -1.77 -8.90
N VAL A 16 -7.42 -1.28 -9.11
CA VAL A 16 -7.13 0.16 -9.22
C VAL A 16 -7.93 0.79 -10.37
N VAL A 17 -7.96 0.15 -11.54
CA VAL A 17 -8.70 0.64 -12.70
C VAL A 17 -10.20 0.68 -12.41
N MET A 18 -10.75 -0.32 -11.74
CA MET A 18 -12.16 -0.36 -11.37
C MET A 18 -12.53 0.68 -10.30
N THR A 19 -11.68 0.92 -9.30
CA THR A 19 -11.88 1.98 -8.30
C THR A 19 -11.79 3.37 -8.94
N VAL A 20 -10.81 3.60 -9.82
CA VAL A 20 -10.68 4.88 -10.55
C VAL A 20 -11.86 5.10 -11.50
N TYR A 21 -12.34 4.04 -12.16
CA TYR A 21 -13.50 4.10 -13.03
C TYR A 21 -14.80 4.38 -12.24
N HIS A 22 -14.95 3.77 -11.06
CA HIS A 22 -16.07 4.06 -10.16
C HIS A 22 -16.03 5.51 -9.64
N PHE A 23 -14.85 6.01 -9.25
CA PHE A 23 -14.67 7.40 -8.88
C PHE A 23 -15.05 8.33 -10.04
N HIS A 24 -14.60 8.02 -11.26
CA HIS A 24 -14.97 8.79 -12.45
C HIS A 24 -16.48 8.76 -12.71
N LEU A 25 -17.12 7.60 -12.61
CA LEU A 25 -18.58 7.47 -12.78
C LEU A 25 -19.36 8.19 -11.69
N SER A 26 -18.92 8.13 -10.44
CA SER A 26 -19.53 8.88 -9.33
C SER A 26 -19.40 10.39 -9.53
N VAL A 27 -18.24 10.86 -10.00
CA VAL A 27 -18.02 12.29 -10.31
C VAL A 27 -18.85 12.74 -11.52
N VAL A 28 -18.98 11.90 -12.57
CA VAL A 28 -19.80 12.20 -13.74
C VAL A 28 -21.28 12.20 -13.39
N SER A 29 -21.76 11.20 -12.64
CA SER A 29 -23.14 11.14 -12.14
C SER A 29 -23.48 12.34 -11.26
N PHE A 30 -22.55 12.80 -10.41
CA PHE A 30 -22.72 14.01 -9.61
C PHE A 30 -22.72 15.30 -10.46
N ALA A 31 -22.01 15.30 -11.59
CA ALA A 31 -22.01 16.42 -12.53
C ALA A 31 -23.28 16.47 -13.41
N GLU A 32 -23.85 15.31 -13.75
CA GLU A 32 -25.09 15.17 -14.51
C GLU A 32 -26.35 15.39 -13.66
N SER A 33 -26.33 15.03 -12.37
CA SER A 33 -27.42 15.36 -11.43
C SER A 33 -27.68 16.87 -11.26
N ASN A 34 -26.81 17.74 -11.78
CA ASN A 34 -26.97 19.20 -11.79
C ASN A 34 -27.47 19.75 -13.13
N ARG A 35 -27.80 18.91 -14.12
CA ARG A 35 -28.45 19.32 -15.37
C ARG A 35 -29.86 18.76 -15.40
N ASP A 36 -30.84 19.67 -15.31
CA ASP A 36 -32.28 19.40 -15.38
C ASP A 36 -32.75 19.06 -16.82
N ASP A 37 -32.17 18.03 -17.44
CA ASP A 37 -32.64 17.54 -18.75
C ASP A 37 -33.13 16.09 -18.61
N ASP A 38 -34.40 15.96 -18.22
CA ASP A 38 -35.17 14.71 -18.21
C ASP A 38 -35.48 14.28 -19.65
N GLU A 39 -34.61 13.47 -20.25
CA GLU A 39 -35.00 12.51 -21.30
C GLU A 39 -34.78 11.10 -20.75
N ASP A 40 -35.87 10.50 -20.22
CA ASP A 40 -35.90 9.10 -19.77
C ASP A 40 -35.67 8.16 -20.97
N GLU A 41 -34.41 7.93 -21.32
CA GLU A 41 -34.02 6.93 -22.31
C GLU A 41 -34.24 5.54 -21.73
N GLU A 42 -35.36 4.90 -22.10
CA GLU A 42 -35.76 3.59 -21.60
C GLU A 42 -34.65 2.55 -21.87
N LEU A 43 -33.99 2.10 -20.81
CA LEU A 43 -32.82 1.23 -20.90
C LEU A 43 -33.22 -0.13 -21.50
N GLY A 44 -32.88 -0.36 -22.77
CA GLY A 44 -33.15 -1.64 -23.43
C GLY A 44 -32.54 -2.83 -22.67
N VAL A 45 -33.04 -4.05 -22.92
CA VAL A 45 -32.59 -5.30 -22.24
C VAL A 45 -31.07 -5.45 -22.20
N PHE A 46 -30.38 -5.05 -23.27
CA PHE A 46 -28.92 -5.10 -23.35
C PHE A 46 -28.22 -4.09 -22.43
N GLY A 47 -28.82 -2.92 -22.21
CA GLY A 47 -28.36 -1.95 -21.22
C GLY A 47 -28.49 -2.50 -19.81
N VAL A 48 -29.65 -3.10 -19.48
CA VAL A 48 -29.88 -3.67 -18.14
C VAL A 48 -28.88 -4.78 -17.83
N ILE A 49 -28.61 -5.66 -18.80
CA ILE A 49 -27.60 -6.71 -18.64
C ILE A 49 -26.21 -6.12 -18.39
N LYS A 50 -25.82 -5.05 -19.09
CA LYS A 50 -24.52 -4.38 -18.89
C LYS A 50 -24.41 -3.81 -17.47
N GLU A 51 -25.43 -3.11 -17.00
CA GLU A 51 -25.45 -2.53 -15.65
C GLU A 51 -25.35 -3.62 -14.57
N VAL A 52 -26.12 -4.70 -14.69
CA VAL A 52 -26.07 -5.82 -13.74
C VAL A 52 -24.68 -6.47 -13.72
N VAL A 53 -24.07 -6.70 -14.89
CA VAL A 53 -22.72 -7.28 -14.98
C VAL A 53 -21.69 -6.34 -14.35
N PHE A 54 -21.82 -5.03 -14.60
CA PHE A 54 -20.94 -4.01 -14.03
C PHE A 54 -21.02 -4.00 -12.50
N ILE A 55 -22.23 -3.96 -11.94
CA ILE A 55 -22.47 -3.97 -10.49
C ILE A 55 -21.87 -5.24 -9.86
N ILE A 56 -22.14 -6.42 -10.42
CA ILE A 56 -21.58 -7.68 -9.90
C ILE A 56 -20.04 -7.65 -9.93
N SER A 57 -19.45 -7.15 -11.02
CA SER A 57 -17.99 -7.05 -11.15
C SER A 57 -17.40 -6.09 -10.12
N TYR A 58 -18.05 -4.95 -9.88
CA TYR A 58 -17.66 -3.96 -8.89
C TYR A 58 -17.68 -4.54 -7.46
N TYR A 59 -18.79 -5.16 -7.04
CA TYR A 59 -18.89 -5.78 -5.71
C TYR A 59 -17.90 -6.92 -5.53
N ALA A 60 -17.68 -7.75 -6.55
CA ALA A 60 -16.67 -8.80 -6.50
C ALA A 60 -15.25 -8.21 -6.32
N ASN A 61 -14.94 -7.11 -7.00
CA ASN A 61 -13.66 -6.43 -6.88
C ASN A 61 -13.46 -5.84 -5.49
N GLN A 62 -14.46 -5.11 -4.99
CA GLN A 62 -14.45 -4.52 -3.65
C GLN A 62 -14.26 -5.58 -2.57
N PHE A 63 -14.92 -6.74 -2.69
CA PHE A 63 -14.76 -7.86 -1.78
C PHE A 63 -13.31 -8.38 -1.72
N ILE A 64 -12.67 -8.56 -2.88
CA ILE A 64 -11.29 -9.03 -2.98
C ILE A 64 -10.32 -8.03 -2.35
N LEU A 65 -10.47 -6.73 -2.67
CA LEU A 65 -9.62 -5.67 -2.13
C LEU A 65 -9.75 -5.53 -0.62
N HIS A 66 -10.98 -5.60 -0.10
CA HIS A 66 -11.24 -5.61 1.34
C HIS A 66 -10.55 -6.79 2.02
N ILE A 67 -10.75 -8.03 1.54
CA ILE A 67 -10.11 -9.21 2.14
C ILE A 67 -8.60 -9.07 2.11
N PHE A 68 -8.03 -8.71 0.96
CA PHE A 68 -6.58 -8.57 0.81
C PHE A 68 -6.00 -7.59 1.83
N THR A 69 -6.63 -6.42 1.95
CA THR A 69 -6.21 -5.35 2.85
C THR A 69 -6.35 -5.73 4.32
N ARG A 70 -7.51 -6.29 4.72
CA ARG A 70 -7.78 -6.65 6.12
C ARG A 70 -6.89 -7.79 6.60
N VAL A 71 -6.72 -8.81 5.77
CA VAL A 71 -5.83 -9.92 6.09
C VAL A 71 -4.38 -9.46 6.15
N HIS A 72 -3.95 -8.57 5.24
CA HIS A 72 -2.62 -7.98 5.32
C HIS A 72 -2.37 -7.28 6.65
N CYS A 73 -3.29 -6.41 7.09
CA CYS A 73 -3.18 -5.73 8.39
C CYS A 73 -3.06 -6.73 9.54
N LEU A 74 -3.97 -7.72 9.61
CA LEU A 74 -3.99 -8.70 10.70
C LEU A 74 -2.71 -9.54 10.75
N LEU A 75 -2.21 -10.01 9.60
CA LEU A 75 -0.99 -10.81 9.55
C LEU A 75 0.23 -10.02 10.05
N ILE A 76 0.36 -8.75 9.67
CA ILE A 76 1.45 -7.90 10.13
C ILE A 76 1.33 -7.61 11.63
N SER A 77 0.11 -7.35 12.12
CA SER A 77 -0.14 -7.16 13.56
C SER A 77 0.27 -8.39 14.36
N ILE A 78 -0.16 -9.59 13.93
CA ILE A 78 0.18 -10.86 14.59
C ILE A 78 1.69 -11.10 14.59
N VAL A 79 2.35 -10.94 13.45
CA VAL A 79 3.81 -11.15 13.36
C VAL A 79 4.57 -10.15 14.22
N SER A 80 4.12 -8.90 14.28
CA SER A 80 4.74 -7.86 15.10
C SER A 80 4.58 -8.14 16.58
N LEU A 81 3.37 -8.52 17.01
CA LEU A 81 3.09 -8.93 18.39
C LEU A 81 3.85 -10.20 18.79
N GLN A 82 3.88 -11.22 17.93
CA GLN A 82 4.66 -12.44 18.16
C GLN A 82 6.14 -12.12 18.40
N ARG A 83 6.72 -11.28 17.54
CA ARG A 83 8.14 -10.89 17.65
C ARG A 83 8.41 -10.03 18.88
N PHE A 84 7.51 -9.11 19.19
CA PHE A 84 7.61 -8.27 20.39
C PHE A 84 7.63 -9.14 21.66
N THR A 85 6.66 -10.05 21.77
CA THR A 85 6.51 -10.91 22.94
C THR A 85 7.69 -11.86 23.11
N ILE A 86 8.18 -12.49 22.03
CA ILE A 86 9.38 -13.35 22.09
C ILE A 86 10.62 -12.54 22.50
N TYR A 87 10.76 -11.30 22.00
CA TYR A 87 11.93 -10.47 22.26
C TYR A 87 12.02 -9.99 23.72
N PHE A 88 10.91 -9.46 24.26
CA PHE A 88 10.89 -8.91 25.63
C PHE A 88 10.59 -9.97 26.70
N PHE A 89 9.92 -11.06 26.33
CA PHE A 89 9.52 -12.14 27.23
C PHE A 89 9.90 -13.51 26.65
N PRO A 90 11.20 -13.87 26.61
CA PRO A 90 11.66 -15.11 25.97
C PRO A 90 11.03 -16.38 26.57
N VAL A 91 10.57 -16.33 27.84
CA VAL A 91 9.80 -17.41 28.48
C VAL A 91 8.53 -17.78 27.70
N THR A 92 7.98 -16.85 26.92
CA THR A 92 6.77 -17.05 26.10
C THR A 92 7.04 -17.72 24.76
N GLU A 93 8.31 -17.86 24.35
CA GLU A 93 8.70 -18.42 23.05
C GLU A 93 8.02 -19.75 22.70
N PRO A 94 7.98 -20.79 23.57
CA PRO A 94 7.35 -22.06 23.22
C PRO A 94 5.83 -21.96 22.99
N TYR A 95 5.18 -20.92 23.53
CA TYR A 95 3.72 -20.73 23.41
C TYR A 95 3.34 -19.87 22.21
N VAL A 96 4.15 -18.85 21.92
CA VAL A 96 3.87 -17.85 20.87
C VAL A 96 4.56 -18.21 19.56
N ASN A 97 5.61 -19.02 19.58
CA ASN A 97 6.27 -19.50 18.37
C ASN A 97 5.44 -20.59 17.69
N LEU A 98 4.60 -20.17 16.74
CA LEU A 98 3.71 -21.05 16.00
C LEU A 98 4.50 -21.95 15.04
N ASN A 99 4.33 -23.26 15.19
CA ASN A 99 4.84 -24.23 14.20
C ASN A 99 4.17 -24.00 12.83
N LYS A 100 4.82 -24.40 11.73
CA LYS A 100 4.36 -24.23 10.34
C LYS A 100 2.92 -24.69 10.13
N LYS A 101 2.52 -25.82 10.72
CA LYS A 101 1.15 -26.35 10.65
C LYS A 101 0.13 -25.40 11.31
N ASN A 102 0.44 -24.91 12.50
CA ASN A 102 -0.43 -24.00 13.26
C ASN A 102 -0.51 -22.64 12.58
N MET A 103 0.60 -22.15 12.01
CA MET A 103 0.61 -20.92 11.22
C MET A 103 -0.27 -21.04 9.97
N GLY A 104 -0.19 -22.15 9.23
CA GLY A 104 -1.05 -22.40 8.07
C GLY A 104 -2.53 -22.46 8.44
N PHE A 105 -2.87 -23.07 9.58
CA PHE A 105 -4.24 -23.07 10.10
C PHE A 105 -4.70 -21.66 10.51
N LEU A 106 -3.86 -20.91 11.22
CA LEU A 106 -4.15 -19.53 11.63
C LEU A 106 -4.42 -18.62 10.43
N ILE A 107 -3.60 -18.71 9.38
CA ILE A 107 -3.80 -17.93 8.15
C ILE A 107 -5.16 -18.27 7.53
N LYS A 108 -5.50 -19.55 7.39
CA LYS A 108 -6.82 -19.97 6.86
C LYS A 108 -7.97 -19.44 7.71
N LEU A 109 -7.84 -19.51 9.03
CA LEU A 109 -8.83 -18.98 9.97
C LEU A 109 -9.03 -17.47 9.78
N ILE A 110 -7.93 -16.71 9.66
CA ILE A 110 -7.97 -15.26 9.43
C ILE A 110 -8.70 -14.93 8.13
N TYR A 111 -8.39 -15.65 7.04
CA TYR A 111 -9.09 -15.46 5.76
C TYR A 111 -10.59 -15.75 5.89
N ILE A 112 -10.98 -16.89 6.48
CA ILE A 112 -12.40 -17.27 6.63
C ILE A 112 -13.15 -16.23 7.47
N VAL A 113 -12.62 -15.89 8.64
CA VAL A 113 -13.25 -14.92 9.55
C VAL A 113 -13.36 -13.55 8.87
N SER A 114 -12.28 -13.06 8.25
CA SER A 114 -12.30 -11.78 7.55
C SER A 114 -13.31 -11.76 6.41
N SER A 115 -13.39 -12.84 5.61
CA SER A 115 -14.37 -12.96 4.53
C SER A 115 -15.81 -12.90 5.03
N ILE A 116 -16.13 -13.58 6.14
CA ILE A 116 -17.47 -13.55 6.74
C ILE A 116 -17.82 -12.12 7.18
N PHE A 117 -16.91 -11.44 7.88
CA PHE A 117 -17.14 -10.06 8.32
C PHE A 117 -17.33 -9.11 7.13
N VAL A 118 -16.45 -9.15 6.13
CA VAL A 118 -16.55 -8.30 4.94
C VAL A 118 -17.85 -8.55 4.19
N LEU A 119 -18.22 -9.83 3.98
CA LEU A 119 -19.46 -10.18 3.28
C LEU A 119 -20.70 -9.70 4.03
N HIS A 120 -20.69 -9.80 5.36
CA HIS A 120 -21.78 -9.28 6.20
C HIS A 120 -21.95 -7.77 6.04
N PHE A 121 -20.86 -7.00 6.02
CA PHE A 121 -20.92 -5.55 5.84
C PHE A 121 -21.34 -5.17 4.43
N MET A 122 -20.75 -5.77 3.39
CA MET A 122 -21.13 -5.50 2.01
C MET A 122 -22.61 -5.84 1.73
N PHE A 123 -23.12 -6.91 2.33
CA PHE A 123 -24.53 -7.26 2.24
C PHE A 123 -25.43 -6.24 2.94
N ALA A 124 -25.02 -5.73 4.11
CA ALA A 124 -25.75 -4.69 4.82
C ALA A 124 -25.78 -3.36 4.04
N ASP A 125 -24.69 -2.99 3.37
CA ASP A 125 -24.63 -1.79 2.52
C ASP A 125 -25.47 -1.96 1.25
N PHE A 126 -25.43 -3.15 0.62
CA PHE A 126 -26.29 -3.47 -0.52
C PHE A 126 -27.78 -3.37 -0.19
N LEU A 127 -28.21 -3.85 0.99
CA LEU A 127 -29.61 -3.73 1.41
C LEU A 127 -30.05 -2.28 1.67
N GLN A 128 -29.14 -1.38 2.03
CA GLN A 128 -29.46 0.04 2.23
C GLN A 128 -29.65 0.81 0.92
N ILE A 129 -29.13 0.29 -0.21
CA ILE A 129 -29.38 0.85 -1.54
C ILE A 129 -30.83 0.60 -1.98
N VAL A 130 -31.46 -0.47 -1.47
CA VAL A 130 -32.89 -0.70 -1.66
C VAL A 130 -33.63 0.25 -0.73
N PRO A 131 -34.41 1.23 -1.23
CA PRO A 131 -35.02 2.23 -0.38
C PRO A 131 -36.14 1.59 0.45
N ASP A 132 -35.86 1.25 1.70
CA ASP A 132 -36.92 1.02 2.68
C ASP A 132 -37.45 2.39 3.13
N SER A 133 -38.71 2.65 2.82
CA SER A 133 -39.41 3.92 3.01
C SER A 133 -39.63 4.34 4.48
N ILE A 134 -38.93 3.77 5.46
CA ILE A 134 -39.10 4.11 6.88
C ILE A 134 -37.80 3.89 7.66
N GLN A 135 -37.01 4.95 7.90
CA GLN A 135 -36.50 5.22 9.24
C GLN A 135 -35.94 6.63 9.42
N GLU A 136 -36.61 7.35 10.33
CA GLU A 136 -36.28 8.68 10.84
C GLU A 136 -34.89 8.74 11.51
N GLY A 137 -34.13 9.80 11.19
CA GLY A 137 -33.77 10.80 12.20
C GLY A 137 -32.79 10.44 13.32
N ASN A 138 -31.95 9.41 13.19
CA ASN A 138 -30.78 9.23 14.07
C ASN A 138 -29.56 8.80 13.27
N MET A 139 -28.48 9.60 13.32
CA MET A 139 -27.17 9.26 12.77
C MET A 139 -26.58 8.04 13.50
N LYS A 140 -27.01 6.84 13.11
CA LYS A 140 -26.35 5.61 13.55
C LYS A 140 -25.07 5.49 12.74
N VAL A 141 -23.94 5.83 13.37
CA VAL A 141 -22.61 5.49 12.86
C VAL A 141 -22.62 4.00 12.51
N SER A 142 -22.38 3.68 11.23
CA SER A 142 -22.44 2.30 10.75
C SER A 142 -21.51 1.42 11.59
N ARG A 143 -22.00 0.24 12.01
CA ARG A 143 -21.21 -0.75 12.77
C ARG A 143 -19.89 -1.10 12.05
N TYR A 144 -19.88 -0.96 10.74
CA TYR A 144 -18.71 -1.11 9.89
C TYR A 144 -17.56 -0.16 10.26
N ILE A 145 -17.88 1.09 10.59
CA ILE A 145 -16.90 2.14 10.93
C ILE A 145 -16.11 1.77 12.19
N TYR A 146 -16.80 1.28 13.23
CA TYR A 146 -16.13 0.84 14.46
C TYR A 146 -15.19 -0.33 14.22
N PHE A 147 -15.61 -1.30 13.41
CA PHE A 147 -14.78 -2.44 13.06
C PHE A 147 -13.54 -2.00 12.26
N TYR A 148 -13.72 -1.08 11.30
CA TYR A 148 -12.66 -0.49 10.51
C TYR A 148 -11.58 0.17 11.38
N PHE A 149 -11.99 1.16 12.18
CA PHE A 149 -11.06 1.91 13.04
C PHE A 149 -10.40 1.02 14.09
N SER A 150 -11.09 -0.01 14.59
CA SER A 150 -10.51 -0.95 15.56
C SER A 150 -9.35 -1.76 14.96
N LEU A 151 -9.50 -2.23 13.72
CA LEU A 151 -8.44 -2.97 13.02
C LEU A 151 -7.25 -2.09 12.69
N ASP A 152 -7.51 -0.86 12.25
CA ASP A 152 -6.45 0.10 11.93
C ASP A 152 -5.70 0.51 13.21
N ALA A 153 -6.41 0.78 14.31
CA ALA A 153 -5.79 1.06 15.61
C ALA A 153 -4.92 -0.11 16.10
N LEU A 154 -5.42 -1.36 16.01
CA LEU A 154 -4.65 -2.56 16.33
C LEU A 154 -3.36 -2.62 15.51
N TYR A 155 -3.42 -2.30 14.22
CA TYR A 155 -2.27 -2.27 13.33
C TYR A 155 -1.27 -1.17 13.71
N PHE A 156 -1.76 0.05 13.98
CA PHE A 156 -0.92 1.17 14.42
C PHE A 156 -0.17 0.83 15.72
N ILE A 157 -0.88 0.30 16.71
CA ILE A 157 -0.29 -0.15 17.97
C ILE A 157 0.78 -1.22 17.70
N SER A 158 0.45 -2.22 16.88
CA SER A 158 1.37 -3.32 16.55
C SER A 158 2.63 -2.82 15.83
N SER A 159 2.49 -1.83 14.95
CA SER A 159 3.59 -1.22 14.21
C SER A 159 4.51 -0.41 15.12
N ILE A 160 3.94 0.34 16.08
CA ILE A 160 4.71 1.07 17.09
C ILE A 160 5.48 0.10 17.98
N LEU A 161 4.88 -1.00 18.41
CA LEU A 161 5.54 -2.05 19.21
C LEU A 161 6.72 -2.71 18.49
N TYR A 162 6.74 -2.68 17.16
CA TYR A 162 7.88 -3.20 16.38
C TYR A 162 9.10 -2.27 16.41
N LEU A 163 8.92 -0.95 16.59
CA LEU A 163 10.02 0.02 16.62
C LEU A 163 11.03 -0.23 17.76
N PRO A 164 10.62 -0.48 19.02
CA PRO A 164 11.53 -0.84 20.11
C PRO A 164 12.40 -2.07 19.80
N ILE A 165 11.82 -3.09 19.17
CA ILE A 165 12.54 -4.31 18.78
C ILE A 165 13.70 -3.94 17.85
N MET A 166 13.46 -3.07 16.87
CA MET A 166 14.48 -2.64 15.92
C MET A 166 15.58 -1.79 16.54
N ILE A 167 15.23 -0.88 17.45
CA ILE A 167 16.22 -0.07 18.17
C ILE A 167 17.13 -1.00 18.97
N SER A 168 16.56 -1.99 19.65
CA SER A 168 17.31 -2.93 20.46
C SER A 168 18.15 -3.90 19.62
N ILE A 169 17.63 -4.37 18.49
CA ILE A 169 18.39 -5.17 17.49
C ILE A 169 19.59 -4.38 16.96
N ARG A 170 19.42 -3.09 16.63
CA ARG A 170 20.52 -2.22 16.18
C ARG A 170 21.58 -2.02 17.27
N LYS A 171 21.17 -1.97 18.54
CA LYS A 171 22.09 -1.90 19.68
C LYS A 171 22.94 -3.16 19.85
N HIS A 172 22.44 -4.33 19.43
CA HIS A 172 23.17 -5.61 19.43
C HIS A 172 23.72 -6.01 18.04
N SER A 173 23.85 -5.06 17.11
CA SER A 173 24.21 -5.27 15.70
C SER A 173 25.64 -5.75 15.43
N HIS A 174 26.49 -5.88 16.45
CA HIS A 174 27.84 -6.42 16.29
C HIS A 174 27.86 -7.87 15.74
N LEU A 175 26.73 -8.59 15.83
CA LEU A 175 26.54 -9.87 15.14
C LEU A 175 26.03 -9.63 13.71
N ALA A 176 26.91 -9.84 12.72
CA ALA A 176 26.60 -9.71 11.30
C ALA A 176 25.36 -10.52 10.85
N SER A 177 25.09 -11.67 11.48
CA SER A 177 23.93 -12.52 11.20
C SER A 177 22.59 -11.85 11.52
N VAL A 178 22.56 -10.95 12.50
CA VAL A 178 21.36 -10.19 12.89
C VAL A 178 21.07 -9.09 11.88
N MET A 179 22.12 -8.50 11.29
CA MET A 179 21.98 -7.49 10.24
C MET A 179 21.58 -8.07 8.87
N GLU A 180 21.70 -9.37 8.63
CA GLU A 180 21.44 -10.00 7.33
C GLU A 180 20.07 -10.67 7.21
N ASN A 181 19.30 -10.80 8.30
CA ASN A 181 18.00 -11.47 8.29
C ASN A 181 16.94 -10.75 7.41
N GLN A 182 16.80 -11.21 6.16
CA GLN A 182 15.86 -10.70 5.15
C GLN A 182 14.39 -10.62 5.63
N PRO A 183 13.83 -11.62 6.34
CA PRO A 183 12.42 -11.58 6.75
C PRO A 183 12.13 -10.50 7.80
N GLN A 184 13.10 -10.17 8.65
CA GLN A 184 12.93 -9.12 9.67
C GLN A 184 12.90 -7.74 9.03
N LYS A 185 13.80 -7.48 8.07
CA LYS A 185 13.81 -6.22 7.31
C LYS A 185 12.53 -6.00 6.53
N TYR A 186 12.00 -7.06 5.91
CA TYR A 186 10.76 -6.99 5.16
C TYR A 186 9.58 -6.53 6.04
N VAL A 187 9.35 -7.20 7.18
CA VAL A 187 8.28 -6.83 8.11
C VAL A 187 8.47 -5.40 8.64
N LEU A 188 9.71 -5.01 8.95
CA LEU A 188 10.01 -3.64 9.35
C LEU A 188 9.60 -2.62 8.30
N TYR A 189 10.04 -2.80 7.06
CA TYR A 189 9.74 -1.84 6.00
C TYR A 189 8.24 -1.80 5.72
N GLN A 190 7.52 -2.92 5.83
CA GLN A 190 6.06 -2.92 5.75
C GLN A 190 5.45 -2.02 6.83
N CYS A 191 5.85 -2.17 8.10
CA CYS A 191 5.33 -1.31 9.18
C CYS A 191 5.69 0.17 8.97
N LEU A 192 6.95 0.49 8.60
CA LEU A 192 7.39 1.88 8.41
C LEU A 192 6.71 2.57 7.23
N ILE A 193 6.65 1.91 6.08
CA ILE A 193 6.06 2.46 4.87
C ILE A 193 4.55 2.57 5.05
N CYS A 194 3.92 1.59 5.72
CA CYS A 194 2.51 1.67 6.05
C CYS A 194 2.20 2.85 6.97
N LEU A 195 2.95 3.05 8.06
CA LEU A 195 2.81 4.23 8.93
C LEU A 195 2.90 5.52 8.11
N LEU A 196 3.79 5.58 7.12
CA LEU A 196 3.96 6.77 6.29
C LEU A 196 2.77 6.96 5.31
N PHE A 197 2.39 5.93 4.57
CA PHE A 197 1.33 6.01 3.54
C PHE A 197 -0.08 6.10 4.15
N ARG A 198 -0.35 5.39 5.24
CA ARG A 198 -1.66 5.42 5.90
C ARG A 198 -1.87 6.65 6.78
N THR A 199 -0.83 7.21 7.39
CA THR A 199 -1.06 8.37 8.28
C THR A 199 -1.34 9.66 7.50
N VAL A 200 -0.91 9.76 6.25
CA VAL A 200 -0.99 11.01 5.44
C VAL A 200 -2.43 11.39 5.07
N HIS A 201 -3.36 10.44 4.92
CA HIS A 201 -4.72 10.75 4.51
C HIS A 201 -5.64 11.16 5.68
N TYR A 202 -5.34 10.81 6.93
CA TYR A 202 -6.16 11.21 8.09
C TYR A 202 -6.19 12.74 8.35
N PRO A 203 -5.07 13.49 8.26
CA PRO A 203 -5.11 14.95 8.34
C PRO A 203 -5.96 15.60 7.24
N LEU A 204 -5.91 15.05 6.02
CA LEU A 204 -6.74 15.51 4.91
C LEU A 204 -8.22 15.28 5.24
N MET A 205 -8.59 14.11 5.75
CA MET A 205 -9.97 13.84 6.19
C MET A 205 -10.43 14.79 7.30
N LEU A 206 -9.59 15.04 8.31
CA LEU A 206 -9.90 15.98 9.38
C LEU A 206 -10.13 17.39 8.85
N TYR A 207 -9.31 17.83 7.89
CA TYR A 207 -9.48 19.11 7.22
C TYR A 207 -10.80 19.19 6.45
N LEU A 208 -11.11 18.17 5.63
CA LEU A 208 -12.36 18.13 4.86
C LEU A 208 -13.60 18.11 5.78
N TYR A 209 -13.53 17.39 6.90
CA TYR A 209 -14.62 17.32 7.88
C TYR A 209 -14.80 18.63 8.67
N TYR A 210 -13.74 19.13 9.32
CA TYR A 210 -13.87 20.28 10.23
C TYR A 210 -13.91 21.64 9.55
N ILE A 211 -13.23 21.81 8.41
CA ILE A 211 -13.09 23.11 7.75
C ILE A 211 -14.09 23.26 6.60
N LEU A 212 -14.28 22.19 5.83
CA LEU A 212 -15.16 22.21 4.65
C LEU A 212 -16.55 21.61 4.92
N ASP A 213 -16.82 21.17 6.16
CA ASP A 213 -18.10 20.64 6.63
C ASP A 213 -18.64 19.49 5.75
N TYR A 214 -17.74 18.66 5.21
CA TYR A 214 -18.11 17.48 4.43
C TYR A 214 -18.72 16.40 5.33
N ARG A 215 -19.70 15.67 4.77
CA ARG A 215 -20.29 14.49 5.43
C ARG A 215 -19.23 13.43 5.72
N ILE A 216 -19.36 12.75 6.87
CA ILE A 216 -18.37 11.78 7.34
C ILE A 216 -18.37 10.47 6.55
N GLU A 217 -19.53 10.06 6.00
CA GLU A 217 -19.67 8.81 5.26
C GLU A 217 -18.77 8.74 4.00
N PRO A 218 -18.85 9.70 3.04
CA PRO A 218 -18.00 9.66 1.85
C PRO A 218 -16.51 9.84 2.16
N LEU A 219 -16.17 10.54 3.25
CA LEU A 219 -14.78 10.66 3.70
C LEU A 219 -14.21 9.29 4.11
N ILE A 220 -14.98 8.51 4.87
CA ILE A 220 -14.57 7.16 5.29
C ILE A 220 -14.46 6.21 4.09
N GLU A 221 -15.40 6.27 3.15
CA GLU A 221 -15.32 5.50 1.90
C GLU A 221 -14.04 5.83 1.12
N PHE A 222 -13.72 7.12 0.98
CA PHE A 222 -12.48 7.55 0.35
C PHE A 222 -11.22 7.01 1.08
N ALA A 223 -11.18 7.05 2.41
CA ALA A 223 -10.06 6.49 3.17
C ALA A 223 -9.89 4.98 2.95
N LEU A 224 -11.00 4.25 2.87
CA LEU A 224 -11.02 2.82 2.58
C LEU A 224 -10.46 2.51 1.20
N GLU A 225 -10.87 3.26 0.17
CA GLU A 225 -10.35 3.10 -1.18
C GLU A 225 -8.84 3.40 -1.25
N MET A 226 -8.40 4.47 -0.58
CA MET A 226 -6.98 4.79 -0.49
C MET A 226 -6.19 3.68 0.19
N ASP A 227 -6.74 3.02 1.20
CA ASP A 227 -6.15 1.86 1.84
C ASP A 227 -5.98 0.65 0.91
N PHE A 228 -6.93 0.43 -0.01
CA PHE A 228 -6.84 -0.63 -1.02
C PHE A 228 -5.72 -0.36 -2.02
N LEU A 229 -5.55 0.90 -2.42
CA LEU A 229 -4.48 1.33 -3.31
C LEU A 229 -3.11 1.24 -2.62
N ASN A 230 -3.03 1.65 -1.36
CA ASN A 230 -1.79 1.74 -0.60
C ASN A 230 -1.23 0.38 -0.21
N THR A 231 -2.06 -0.59 0.19
CA THR A 231 -1.61 -1.90 0.68
C THR A 231 -0.63 -2.64 -0.25
N PRO A 232 -0.93 -2.85 -1.53
CA PRO A 232 -0.01 -3.52 -2.46
C PRO A 232 1.23 -2.67 -2.78
N ILE A 233 1.12 -1.33 -2.78
CA ILE A 233 2.27 -0.42 -2.89
C ILE A 233 3.21 -0.64 -1.70
N ILE A 234 2.67 -0.68 -0.47
CA ILE A 234 3.41 -0.95 0.77
C ILE A 234 4.12 -2.31 0.68
N VAL A 235 3.41 -3.36 0.25
CA VAL A 235 3.98 -4.71 0.09
C VAL A 235 5.15 -4.70 -0.91
N GLN A 236 4.98 -4.06 -2.06
CA GLN A 236 6.01 -3.99 -3.10
C GLN A 236 7.22 -3.15 -2.68
N LEU A 237 6.99 -1.98 -2.09
CA LEU A 237 8.06 -1.12 -1.59
C LEU A 237 8.84 -1.83 -0.47
N ALA A 238 8.16 -2.47 0.47
CA ALA A 238 8.84 -3.21 1.51
C ALA A 238 9.67 -4.37 0.96
N TYR A 239 9.18 -5.06 -0.07
CA TYR A 239 9.96 -6.09 -0.77
C TYR A 239 11.23 -5.49 -1.39
N LEU A 240 11.11 -4.37 -2.10
CA LEU A 240 12.23 -3.69 -2.74
C LEU A 240 13.27 -3.19 -1.73
N PHE A 241 12.83 -2.57 -0.64
CA PHE A 241 13.73 -2.05 0.40
C PHE A 241 14.37 -3.16 1.24
N SER A 242 13.71 -4.30 1.40
CA SER A 242 14.27 -5.42 2.15
C SER A 242 15.48 -6.06 1.47
N ASN A 243 15.55 -6.01 0.12
CA ASN A 243 16.66 -6.55 -0.66
C ASN A 243 17.64 -5.45 -1.11
N LYS A 244 18.88 -5.48 -0.58
CA LYS A 244 19.94 -4.49 -0.86
C LYS A 244 20.18 -4.26 -2.36
N ARG A 245 20.15 -5.32 -3.19
CA ARG A 245 20.35 -5.23 -4.64
C ARG A 245 19.16 -4.54 -5.33
N ASN A 246 17.94 -4.83 -4.90
CA ASN A 246 16.73 -4.21 -5.44
C ASN A 246 16.65 -2.74 -5.04
N ALA A 247 16.97 -2.41 -3.79
CA ALA A 247 17.03 -1.03 -3.31
C ALA A 247 18.09 -0.19 -4.06
N GLN A 248 19.28 -0.75 -4.29
CA GLN A 248 20.33 -0.09 -5.09
C GLN A 248 19.91 0.11 -6.56
N THR A 249 19.09 -0.78 -7.11
CA THR A 249 18.54 -0.65 -8.47
C THR A 249 17.47 0.45 -8.53
N LEU A 250 16.60 0.52 -7.51
CA LEU A 250 15.56 1.55 -7.38
C LEU A 250 16.17 2.96 -7.22
N PHE A 251 17.17 3.10 -6.36
CA PHE A 251 17.94 4.34 -6.20
C PHE A 251 19.07 4.50 -7.22
N SER A 252 19.08 3.71 -8.29
CA SER A 252 20.01 3.98 -9.38
C SER A 252 19.70 5.37 -9.93
N LYS A 253 20.75 6.17 -10.14
CA LYS A 253 20.63 7.54 -10.65
C LYS A 253 19.77 7.61 -11.93
N LYS A 254 19.79 6.54 -12.73
CA LYS A 254 18.99 6.39 -13.95
C LYS A 254 17.48 6.28 -13.67
N LEU A 255 17.07 5.46 -12.71
CA LEU A 255 15.65 5.25 -12.40
C LEU A 255 15.07 6.42 -11.60
N LEU A 256 15.87 7.01 -10.70
CA LEU A 256 15.51 8.25 -10.00
C LEU A 256 15.33 9.43 -10.97
N LYS A 257 16.19 9.54 -11.99
CA LYS A 257 16.09 10.55 -13.06
C LYS A 257 14.82 10.39 -13.90
N ILE A 258 14.38 9.14 -14.12
CA ILE A 258 13.13 8.82 -14.83
C ILE A 258 11.91 9.12 -13.96
N MET A 259 11.90 8.71 -12.68
CA MET A 259 10.74 8.88 -11.79
C MET A 259 10.49 10.32 -11.36
N PHE A 260 11.54 11.11 -11.15
CA PHE A 260 11.41 12.48 -10.65
C PHE A 260 11.63 13.56 -11.72
N CYS A 261 11.85 13.18 -13.00
CA CYS A 261 12.18 14.12 -14.08
C CYS A 261 13.27 15.15 -13.68
N LEU A 262 14.18 14.78 -12.79
CA LEU A 262 15.23 15.66 -12.29
C LEU A 262 16.31 15.79 -13.36
N ASN A 263 16.16 16.77 -14.25
CA ASN A 263 17.24 17.28 -15.07
C ASN A 263 18.24 18.04 -14.19
N LEU A 264 19.03 17.31 -13.42
CA LEU A 264 20.30 17.84 -12.93
C LEU A 264 21.25 17.86 -14.12
N ASN A 265 21.23 18.97 -14.86
CA ASN A 265 22.24 19.33 -15.83
C ASN A 265 23.55 19.57 -15.05
N GLN A 266 24.33 18.52 -14.80
CA GLN A 266 25.74 18.71 -14.57
C GLN A 266 26.38 18.93 -15.93
N VAL A 267 26.73 20.19 -16.19
CA VAL A 267 27.71 20.57 -17.19
C VAL A 267 29.02 19.90 -16.76
N ASP A 268 29.48 18.93 -17.53
CA ASP A 268 30.84 18.38 -17.36
C ASP A 268 31.85 19.52 -17.57
N PRO A 269 32.83 19.72 -16.69
CA PRO A 269 33.90 20.68 -16.95
C PRO A 269 34.73 20.17 -18.13
N GLU A 270 34.81 20.99 -19.16
CA GLU A 270 35.57 20.79 -20.38
C GLU A 270 37.04 20.39 -20.08
N PRO A 271 37.62 19.38 -20.75
CA PRO A 271 39.00 18.98 -20.49
C PRO A 271 39.95 20.07 -20.97
N ARG A 272 40.70 20.66 -20.03
CA ARG A 272 41.79 21.58 -20.30
C ARG A 272 42.87 20.86 -21.12
N ILE A 273 43.06 21.29 -22.37
CA ILE A 273 44.14 20.83 -23.24
C ILE A 273 45.46 21.36 -22.63
N GLU A 274 46.25 20.49 -22.01
CA GLU A 274 47.65 20.79 -21.70
C GLU A 274 48.50 20.63 -22.97
N VAL A 275 48.93 21.77 -23.52
CA VAL A 275 49.93 21.84 -24.59
C VAL A 275 51.30 21.53 -23.99
N TYR A 276 51.79 20.30 -24.14
CA TYR A 276 53.19 19.98 -23.89
C TYR A 276 54.03 20.35 -25.13
N SER A 277 54.90 21.35 -24.96
CA SER A 277 55.91 21.72 -25.96
C SER A 277 56.96 20.61 -26.09
N THR A 278 57.19 20.15 -27.31
CA THR A 278 58.26 19.22 -27.66
C THR A 278 59.62 19.91 -27.62
N ALA A 279 60.43 19.61 -26.60
CA ALA A 279 61.88 19.82 -26.66
C ALA A 279 62.51 18.57 -27.28
N VAL A 280 62.72 18.58 -28.60
CA VAL A 280 63.50 17.55 -29.31
C VAL A 280 64.97 17.96 -29.24
N GLY A 281 65.72 17.25 -28.37
CA GLY A 281 67.17 17.27 -28.34
C GLY A 281 67.75 16.52 -29.53
N ASN A 282 68.56 17.22 -30.31
CA ASN A 282 69.30 16.78 -31.49
C ASN A 282 70.46 15.83 -31.12
N PRO A 283 70.63 14.68 -31.79
CA PRO A 283 71.92 14.01 -31.87
C PRO A 283 72.38 13.91 -33.33
N ASN A 284 73.55 14.49 -33.65
CA ASN A 284 74.54 13.94 -34.61
C ASN A 284 75.70 14.94 -34.87
N ASN A 285 76.88 14.66 -34.28
CA ASN A 285 78.25 14.78 -34.85
C ASN A 285 79.25 14.80 -33.67
N ALA A 286 80.03 13.76 -33.39
CA ALA A 286 81.21 13.30 -34.15
C ALA A 286 82.32 14.38 -34.24
N ASN A 287 83.39 14.15 -33.47
CA ASN A 287 84.82 14.24 -33.84
C ASN A 287 85.72 15.00 -32.86
N ASN A 288 86.71 14.23 -32.38
CA ASN A 288 88.14 14.54 -32.33
C ASN A 288 88.72 15.49 -31.25
N ILE A 289 89.65 14.86 -30.51
CA ILE A 289 90.80 15.35 -29.74
C ILE A 289 90.53 15.72 -28.28
#